data_AF-A0A239FSY0-F1
#
_entry.id   AF-A0A239FSY0-F1
#
_cell.length_a   1.000
_cell.length_b   1.000
_cell.length_c   1.000
_cell.angle_alpha   90.00
_cell.angle_beta   90.00
_cell.angle_gamma   90.00
#
_symmetry.space_group_name_H-M   'P 1'
#
loop_
_entity.id
_entity.type
_entity.pdbx_description
1 polymer ?
#
loop_
_entity_poly.entity_id
_entity_poly.type
_entity_poly.pdbx_seq_one_letter_code
_entity_poly.pdbx_strand_id
1 'polypeptide(L)'
;MPAFLLRCSCRVLLLDAGRPRNRFAAASHGFLGQDGVPLGAIMAGARAQLAAYPTLTCVEGLVEQAAGRLDDFQVILADGQSFQGRRLVLAMGARDELPDLPGMAERWGTGILHCPYCHAAGDVASPLHNGTLASAAGVMAAFAAHHSLLGL
;
A
#
# COMPACT_ATOMS: atom_id res chain seq x y z
N MET A 1 -4.97 -5.46 6.61
CA MET A 1 -6.17 -6.16 7.13
C MET A 1 -6.15 -7.70 7.11
N PRO A 2 -5.10 -8.45 6.69
CA PRO A 2 -5.21 -9.92 6.69
C PRO A 2 -5.21 -10.55 8.10
N ALA A 3 -4.60 -9.89 9.10
CA ALA A 3 -4.47 -10.42 10.46
C ALA A 3 -5.81 -10.80 11.12
N PHE A 4 -6.87 -9.99 10.96
CA PHE A 4 -8.18 -10.30 11.54
C PHE A 4 -8.80 -11.56 10.91
N LEU A 5 -8.72 -11.69 9.58
CA LEU A 5 -9.23 -12.87 8.86
C LEU A 5 -8.48 -14.14 9.26
N LEU A 6 -7.15 -14.04 9.39
CA LEU A 6 -6.31 -15.17 9.80
C LEU A 6 -6.60 -15.60 11.25
N ARG A 7 -6.88 -14.66 12.16
CA ARG A 7 -7.30 -14.96 13.54
C ARG A 7 -8.67 -15.65 13.61
N CYS A 8 -9.53 -15.42 12.63
CA CYS A 8 -10.79 -16.15 12.47
C CYS A 8 -10.64 -17.47 11.69
N SER A 9 -9.39 -17.94 11.50
CA SER A 9 -9.06 -19.16 10.77
C SER A 9 -9.54 -19.18 9.31
N CYS A 10 -9.77 -18.01 8.70
CA CYS A 10 -10.01 -17.93 7.27
C CYS A 10 -8.73 -18.30 6.51
N ARG A 11 -8.89 -18.98 5.37
CA ARG A 11 -7.81 -19.17 4.39
C ARG A 11 -7.64 -17.89 3.58
N VAL A 12 -6.46 -17.29 3.63
CA VAL A 12 -6.18 -15.99 3.03
C VAL A 12 -5.03 -16.13 2.05
N LEU A 13 -5.24 -15.64 0.83
CA LEU A 13 -4.18 -15.40 -0.15
C LEU A 13 -3.87 -13.90 -0.16
N LEU A 14 -2.63 -13.54 0.12
CA LEU A 14 -2.12 -12.19 0.00
C LEU A 14 -1.28 -12.07 -1.28
N LEU A 15 -1.78 -11.28 -2.23
CA LEU A 15 -1.06 -10.91 -3.45
C LEU A 15 -0.48 -9.51 -3.25
N ASP A 16 0.83 -9.36 -3.38
CA ASP A 16 1.52 -8.09 -3.13
C ASP A 16 2.64 -7.86 -4.15
N ALA A 17 2.64 -6.70 -4.80
CA ALA A 17 3.67 -6.31 -5.77
C ALA A 17 4.93 -5.70 -5.13
N GLY A 18 4.98 -5.56 -3.80
CA GLY A 18 6.16 -5.07 -3.09
C GLY A 18 6.46 -3.58 -3.28
N ARG A 19 5.48 -2.77 -3.72
CA ARG A 19 5.66 -1.35 -4.07
C ARG A 19 4.86 -0.41 -3.16
N PRO A 20 5.14 -0.35 -1.85
CA PRO A 20 4.41 0.52 -0.94
C PRO A 20 4.59 2.00 -1.33
N ARG A 21 3.57 2.83 -1.10
CA ARG A 21 3.55 4.24 -1.53
C ARG A 21 4.66 5.08 -0.88
N ASN A 22 4.89 4.88 0.42
CA ASN A 22 5.89 5.61 1.21
C ASN A 22 7.31 5.05 1.12
N ARG A 23 7.62 4.20 0.13
CA ARG A 23 8.96 3.63 -0.10
C ARG A 23 10.08 4.66 -0.31
N PHE A 24 9.72 5.91 -0.60
CA PHE A 24 10.67 7.01 -0.81
C PHE A 24 11.10 7.69 0.49
N ALA A 25 10.33 7.53 1.57
CA ALA A 25 10.66 8.09 2.87
C ALA A 25 11.65 7.18 3.61
N ALA A 26 12.58 7.78 4.36
CA ALA A 26 13.56 7.04 5.14
C ALA A 26 12.94 6.30 6.35
N ALA A 27 11.94 6.92 6.98
CA ALA A 27 11.26 6.40 8.17
C ALA A 27 9.76 6.71 8.14
N SER A 28 9.00 5.96 8.95
CA SER A 28 7.59 6.23 9.21
C SER A 28 7.44 7.04 10.49
N HIS A 29 6.56 8.04 10.48
CA HIS A 29 6.19 8.82 11.67
C HIS A 29 4.68 8.87 11.86
N GLY A 30 4.26 9.20 13.08
CA GLY A 30 2.84 9.24 13.47
C GLY A 30 2.20 7.86 13.62
N PHE A 31 2.99 6.79 13.62
CA PHE A 31 2.52 5.43 13.86
C PHE A 31 2.95 4.96 15.25
N LEU A 32 2.00 4.88 16.19
CA LEU A 32 2.26 4.46 17.56
C LEU A 32 3.02 3.12 17.60
N GLY A 33 4.16 3.10 18.31
CA GLY A 33 5.03 1.94 18.44
C GLY A 33 5.97 1.69 17.25
N GLN A 34 5.89 2.50 16.20
CA GLN A 34 6.73 2.42 14.99
C GLN A 34 7.24 3.80 14.54
N ASP A 35 7.19 4.79 15.41
CA ASP A 35 7.65 6.15 15.10
C ASP A 35 9.18 6.17 14.89
N GLY A 36 9.62 6.75 13.78
CA GLY A 36 11.02 6.75 13.35
C GLY A 36 11.51 5.42 12.78
N VAL A 37 10.65 4.41 12.65
CA VAL A 37 11.08 3.08 12.14
C VAL A 37 11.07 3.07 10.61
N PRO A 38 12.14 2.56 9.96
CA PRO A 38 12.17 2.38 8.51
C PRO A 38 11.04 1.47 8.01
N LEU A 39 10.41 1.85 6.89
CA LEU A 39 9.30 1.10 6.29
C LEU A 39 9.63 -0.38 6.07
N GLY A 40 10.85 -0.68 5.61
CA GLY A 40 11.31 -2.06 5.40
C GLY A 40 11.25 -2.91 6.68
N ALA A 41 11.63 -2.33 7.82
CA ALA A 41 11.58 -3.00 9.12
C ALA A 41 10.13 -3.22 9.60
N ILE A 42 9.26 -2.23 9.41
CA ILE A 42 7.82 -2.35 9.73
C ILE A 42 7.20 -3.48 8.91
N MET A 43 7.45 -3.49 7.60
CA MET A 43 6.91 -4.51 6.69
C MET A 43 7.46 -5.91 7.01
N ALA A 44 8.75 -6.04 7.31
CA ALA A 44 9.36 -7.31 7.71
C ALA A 44 8.73 -7.84 9.01
N GLY A 45 8.57 -6.98 10.02
CA GLY A 45 7.92 -7.33 11.28
C GLY A 45 6.47 -7.77 11.07
N ALA A 46 5.70 -7.05 10.25
CA ALA A 46 4.33 -7.42 9.90
C ALA A 46 4.27 -8.77 9.18
N ARG A 47 5.16 -9.02 8.19
CA ARG A 47 5.23 -10.31 7.48
C ARG A 47 5.56 -11.45 8.42
N ALA A 48 6.51 -11.27 9.34
CA ALA A 48 6.87 -12.28 10.33
C ALA A 48 5.68 -12.65 11.25
N GLN A 49 4.92 -11.65 11.71
CA GLN A 49 3.72 -11.89 12.51
C GLN A 49 2.64 -12.64 11.73
N LEU A 50 2.45 -12.30 10.45
CA LEU A 50 1.47 -12.96 9.58
C LEU A 50 1.88 -14.40 9.21
N ALA A 51 3.18 -14.66 9.07
CA ALA A 51 3.71 -15.99 8.76
C ALA A 51 3.45 -17.04 9.86
N ALA A 52 3.11 -16.61 11.08
CA ALA A 52 2.72 -17.51 12.15
C ALA A 52 1.36 -18.20 11.92
N TYR A 53 0.56 -17.73 10.94
CA TYR A 53 -0.75 -18.29 10.64
C TYR A 53 -0.66 -19.29 9.47
N PRO A 54 -0.95 -20.58 9.68
CA PRO A 54 -0.80 -21.61 8.64
C PRO A 54 -1.81 -21.49 7.50
N THR A 55 -2.89 -20.72 7.70
CA THR A 55 -3.93 -20.48 6.69
C THR A 55 -3.61 -19.32 5.76
N LEU A 56 -2.43 -18.69 5.92
CA LEU A 56 -1.93 -17.66 5.03
C LEU A 56 -1.12 -18.28 3.88
N THR A 57 -1.36 -17.78 2.67
CA THR A 57 -0.46 -17.93 1.54
C THR A 57 -0.11 -16.54 1.03
N CYS A 58 1.19 -16.26 0.87
CA CYS A 58 1.68 -15.02 0.29
C CYS A 58 2.27 -15.31 -1.08
N VAL A 59 1.88 -14.53 -2.08
CA VAL A 59 2.48 -14.56 -3.42
C VAL A 59 2.90 -13.15 -3.76
N GLU A 60 4.18 -13.00 -4.13
CA GLU A 60 4.68 -11.75 -4.68
C GLU A 60 4.29 -11.67 -6.15
N GLY A 61 3.61 -10.58 -6.54
CA GLY A 61 3.14 -10.43 -7.91
C GLY A 61 2.25 -9.22 -8.12
N LEU A 62 2.29 -8.69 -9.33
CA LEU A 62 1.38 -7.63 -9.76
C LEU A 62 0.09 -8.24 -10.27
N VAL A 63 -1.02 -7.91 -9.63
CA VAL A 63 -2.36 -8.21 -10.16
C VAL A 63 -2.66 -7.28 -11.32
N GLU A 64 -3.00 -7.84 -12.48
CA GLU A 64 -3.42 -7.08 -13.66
C GLU A 64 -4.94 -7.09 -13.85
N GLN A 65 -5.60 -8.19 -13.49
CA GLN A 65 -7.03 -8.35 -13.68
C GLN A 65 -7.66 -9.00 -12.47
N ALA A 66 -8.84 -8.50 -12.09
CA ALA A 66 -9.71 -9.12 -11.11
C ALA A 66 -11.15 -8.98 -11.58
N ALA A 67 -11.88 -10.09 -11.62
CA ALA A 67 -13.26 -10.13 -12.08
C ALA A 67 -14.05 -11.20 -11.33
N GLY A 68 -15.36 -11.14 -11.43
CA GLY A 68 -16.26 -12.15 -10.87
C GLY A 68 -17.37 -11.55 -10.05
N ARG A 69 -17.94 -12.37 -9.15
CA ARG A 69 -19.08 -12.04 -8.31
C ARG A 69 -18.88 -12.59 -6.91
N LEU A 70 -19.77 -12.23 -6.00
CA LEU A 70 -19.76 -12.76 -4.64
C LEU A 70 -19.67 -14.30 -4.66
N ASP A 71 -18.78 -14.84 -3.83
CA ASP A 71 -18.46 -16.27 -3.73
C ASP A 71 -17.67 -16.87 -4.91
N ASP A 72 -17.36 -16.11 -5.97
CA ASP A 72 -16.71 -16.58 -7.20
C ASP A 72 -15.89 -15.46 -7.89
N PHE A 73 -14.75 -15.11 -7.29
CA PHE A 73 -13.79 -14.16 -7.86
C PHE A 73 -12.57 -14.87 -8.45
N GLN A 74 -12.09 -14.35 -9.57
CA GLN A 74 -10.82 -14.71 -10.19
C GLN A 74 -9.88 -13.51 -10.23
N VAL A 75 -8.60 -13.74 -9.93
CA VAL A 75 -7.53 -12.75 -10.01
C VAL A 75 -6.40 -13.31 -10.87
N ILE A 76 -5.87 -12.49 -11.78
CA ILE A 76 -4.80 -12.85 -12.70
C ILE A 76 -3.62 -11.91 -12.47
N LEU A 77 -2.44 -12.49 -12.27
CA LEU A 77 -1.17 -11.79 -12.15
C LEU A 77 -0.57 -11.51 -13.52
N ALA A 78 0.36 -10.54 -13.58
CA ALA A 78 1.07 -10.16 -14.80
C ALA A 78 1.89 -11.30 -15.45
N ASP A 79 2.27 -12.31 -14.66
CA ASP A 79 2.96 -13.50 -15.15
C ASP A 79 2.00 -14.60 -15.66
N GLY A 80 0.69 -14.32 -15.67
CA GLY A 80 -0.35 -15.23 -16.11
C GLY A 80 -0.86 -16.20 -15.02
N GLN A 81 -0.29 -16.20 -13.81
CA GLN A 81 -0.83 -17.00 -12.72
C GLN A 81 -2.24 -16.55 -12.36
N SER A 82 -3.13 -17.51 -12.12
CA SER A 82 -4.52 -17.23 -11.77
C SER A 82 -4.91 -17.85 -10.43
N PHE A 83 -5.67 -17.10 -9.65
CA PHE A 83 -6.17 -17.52 -8.34
C PHE A 83 -7.67 -17.30 -8.23
N GLN A 84 -8.33 -18.13 -7.42
CA GLN A 84 -9.75 -18.01 -7.12
C GLN A 84 -10.00 -17.79 -5.64
N GLY A 85 -11.05 -17.03 -5.34
CA GLY A 85 -11.46 -16.73 -3.98
C GLY A 85 -12.92 -16.37 -3.86
N ARG A 86 -13.51 -16.63 -2.69
CA ARG A 86 -14.92 -16.30 -2.44
C ARG A 86 -15.15 -14.80 -2.19
N ARG A 87 -14.14 -14.12 -1.68
CA ARG A 87 -14.17 -12.70 -1.32
C ARG A 87 -12.86 -12.06 -1.80
N LEU A 88 -12.95 -10.81 -2.20
CA LEU A 88 -11.82 -10.01 -2.66
C LEU A 88 -11.73 -8.75 -1.78
N VAL A 89 -10.55 -8.49 -1.22
CA VAL A 89 -10.26 -7.26 -0.47
C VAL A 89 -9.22 -6.46 -1.24
N LEU A 90 -9.59 -5.27 -1.70
CA LEU A 90 -8.68 -4.38 -2.41
C LEU A 90 -7.91 -3.52 -1.42
N ALA A 91 -6.60 -3.72 -1.36
CA ALA A 91 -5.67 -2.96 -0.52
C ALA A 91 -4.45 -2.47 -1.33
N MET A 92 -4.67 -2.12 -2.60
CA MET A 92 -3.63 -1.76 -3.57
C MET A 92 -3.00 -0.37 -3.37
N GLY A 93 -3.50 0.40 -2.40
CA GLY A 93 -3.01 1.75 -2.12
C GLY A 93 -3.32 2.75 -3.24
N ALA A 94 -2.45 3.74 -3.38
CA ALA A 94 -2.54 4.79 -4.39
C ALA A 94 -1.15 5.15 -4.91
N ARG A 95 -1.11 5.75 -6.10
CA ARG A 95 0.10 6.32 -6.71
C ARG A 95 0.02 7.84 -6.69
N ASP A 96 1.14 8.47 -6.37
CA ASP A 96 1.30 9.91 -6.55
C ASP A 96 1.59 10.22 -8.02
N GLU A 97 0.74 11.05 -8.63
CA GLU A 97 1.01 11.67 -9.94
C GLU A 97 1.81 12.94 -9.71
N LEU A 98 3.04 12.93 -10.19
CA LEU A 98 3.97 14.05 -9.99
C LEU A 98 3.89 15.00 -11.20
N PRO A 99 3.89 16.32 -10.98
CA PRO A 99 4.04 17.28 -12.06
C PRO A 99 5.32 17.04 -12.85
N ASP A 100 5.26 17.24 -14.17
CA ASP A 100 6.44 17.14 -15.05
C ASP A 100 7.31 18.39 -14.88
N LEU A 101 8.10 18.41 -13.80
CA LEU A 101 9.01 19.48 -13.44
C LEU A 101 10.41 18.91 -13.17
N PRO A 102 11.49 19.57 -13.65
CA PRO A 102 12.85 19.11 -13.41
C PRO A 102 13.17 18.89 -11.92
N GLY A 103 13.59 17.69 -11.56
CA GLY A 103 13.95 17.32 -10.20
C GLY A 103 12.77 16.93 -9.29
N MET A 104 11.53 16.89 -9.80
CA MET A 104 10.35 16.51 -9.02
C MET A 104 10.42 15.05 -8.56
N ALA A 105 10.67 14.13 -9.50
CA ALA A 105 10.68 12.70 -9.21
C ALA A 105 11.90 12.30 -8.35
N GLU A 106 13.04 12.95 -8.59
CA GLU A 106 14.31 12.68 -7.93
C GLU A 106 14.31 13.08 -6.45
N ARG A 107 13.52 14.10 -6.09
CA ARG A 107 13.43 14.62 -4.71
C ARG A 107 12.15 14.20 -3.98
N TRP A 108 11.25 13.46 -4.62
CA TRP A 108 10.00 13.03 -4.00
C TRP A 108 10.27 12.11 -2.80
N GLY A 109 9.72 12.46 -1.63
CA GLY A 109 9.87 11.71 -0.38
C GLY A 109 11.15 12.00 0.41
N THR A 110 12.09 12.80 -0.12
CA THR A 110 13.33 13.19 0.56
C THR A 110 13.49 14.69 0.74
N GLY A 111 13.06 15.49 -0.25
CA GLY A 111 13.06 16.95 -0.17
C GLY A 111 11.77 17.61 -0.68
N ILE A 112 10.96 16.88 -1.45
CA ILE A 112 9.61 17.29 -1.87
C ILE A 112 8.62 16.33 -1.23
N LEU A 113 7.66 16.87 -0.49
CA LEU A 113 6.84 16.09 0.43
C LEU A 113 5.36 16.41 0.22
N HIS A 114 4.52 15.37 0.29
CA HIS A 114 3.07 15.52 0.23
C HIS A 114 2.44 15.78 1.60
N CYS A 115 2.87 15.01 2.61
CA CYS A 115 2.22 14.95 3.90
C CYS A 115 3.01 15.76 4.93
N PRO A 116 2.50 16.89 5.44
CA PRO A 116 3.16 17.64 6.49
C PRO A 116 3.24 16.81 7.77
N TYR A 117 2.17 16.15 8.23
CA TYR A 117 2.23 15.39 9.49
C TYR A 117 3.26 14.26 9.52
N CYS A 118 3.52 13.67 8.35
CA CYS A 118 4.44 12.56 8.21
C CYS A 118 5.92 12.99 8.28
N HIS A 119 6.21 14.29 8.10
CA HIS A 119 7.58 14.82 8.00
C HIS A 119 7.81 16.14 8.79
N ALA A 120 6.75 16.79 9.29
CA ALA A 120 6.80 18.10 9.97
C ALA A 120 7.10 17.98 11.45
N ALA A 121 6.87 16.81 12.06
CA ALA A 121 7.40 16.48 13.38
C ALA A 121 8.88 16.07 13.25
N GLY A 122 9.68 16.95 12.64
CA GLY A 122 11.12 16.86 12.55
C GLY A 122 11.69 15.49 12.19
N ASP A 123 12.10 15.36 10.94
CA ASP A 123 13.46 14.90 10.69
C ASP A 123 14.37 15.98 11.33
N VAL A 124 14.54 15.98 12.67
CA VAL A 124 15.29 17.00 13.44
C VAL A 124 16.76 17.10 12.97
N ALA A 125 17.19 16.22 12.07
CA ALA A 125 18.49 16.25 11.41
C ALA A 125 18.60 17.19 10.18
N SER A 126 17.52 17.79 9.66
CA SER A 126 17.66 18.71 8.50
C SER A 126 16.73 19.92 8.53
N PRO A 127 17.25 21.13 8.83
CA PRO A 127 16.57 22.37 8.53
C PRO A 127 16.73 22.64 7.02
N LEU A 128 15.98 21.94 6.18
CA LEU A 128 15.93 22.24 4.75
C LEU A 128 14.56 22.76 4.36
N HIS A 129 14.56 23.67 3.39
CA HIS A 129 13.39 24.34 2.83
C HIS A 129 12.45 23.30 2.19
N ASN A 130 11.53 22.74 2.99
CA ASN A 130 10.58 21.74 2.53
C ASN A 130 9.42 22.41 1.78
N GLY A 131 9.24 22.06 0.50
CA GLY A 131 8.06 22.43 -0.28
C GLY A 131 6.95 21.38 -0.08
N THR A 132 5.91 21.71 0.68
CA THR A 132 4.74 20.85 0.84
C THR A 132 3.78 21.01 -0.34
N LEU A 133 3.49 19.92 -1.06
CA LEU A 133 2.48 19.89 -2.12
C LEU A 133 1.26 19.10 -1.63
N ALA A 134 0.15 19.80 -1.34
CA ALA A 134 -1.13 19.15 -1.08
C ALA A 134 -1.85 18.89 -2.41
N SER A 135 -2.14 17.62 -2.74
CA SER A 135 -3.04 17.27 -3.85
C SER A 135 -4.05 16.21 -3.40
N ALA A 136 -5.33 16.57 -3.43
CA ALA A 136 -6.46 15.75 -2.97
C ALA A 136 -7.00 14.77 -4.04
N ALA A 137 -6.32 14.59 -5.18
CA ALA A 137 -6.91 13.94 -6.36
C ALA A 137 -7.01 12.40 -6.29
N GLY A 138 -6.15 11.72 -5.52
CA GLY A 138 -6.02 10.25 -5.57
C GLY A 138 -7.17 9.44 -4.95
N VAL A 139 -8.03 10.04 -4.12
CA VAL A 139 -9.12 9.32 -3.42
C VAL A 139 -10.25 8.92 -4.38
N MET A 140 -10.45 9.67 -5.47
CA MET A 140 -11.58 9.46 -6.39
C MET A 140 -11.41 8.22 -7.28
N ALA A 141 -10.18 7.87 -7.67
CA ALA A 141 -9.92 6.70 -8.53
C ALA A 141 -10.18 5.37 -7.82
N ALA A 142 -9.84 5.28 -6.52
CA ALA A 142 -10.16 4.11 -5.70
C ALA A 142 -11.66 3.98 -5.45
N PHE A 143 -12.37 5.11 -5.33
CA PHE A 143 -13.83 5.14 -5.17
C PHE A 143 -14.54 4.68 -6.45
N ALA A 144 -14.08 5.13 -7.62
CA ALA A 144 -14.63 4.70 -8.91
C ALA A 144 -14.46 3.20 -9.16
N ALA A 145 -13.27 2.63 -8.87
CA ALA A 145 -13.03 1.19 -8.98
C ALA A 145 -13.86 0.38 -7.96
N HIS A 146 -14.07 0.91 -6.76
CA HIS A 146 -14.95 0.30 -5.76
C HIS A 146 -16.42 0.30 -6.21
N HIS A 147 -16.90 1.42 -6.75
CA HIS A 147 -18.28 1.54 -7.25
C HIS A 147 -18.56 0.65 -8.46
N SER A 148 -17.60 0.55 -9.41
CA SER A 148 -17.76 -0.33 -10.57
C SER A 148 -17.86 -1.82 -10.20
N LEU A 149 -17.25 -2.22 -9.08
CA LEU A 149 -17.31 -3.60 -8.58
C LEU A 149 -18.56 -3.90 -7.74
N LEU A 150 -19.30 -2.87 -7.32
CA LEU A 150 -20.55 -2.99 -6.57
C LEU A 150 -21.80 -2.93 -7.45
N GLY A 151 -21.68 -2.60 -8.74
CA GLY A 151 -22.81 -2.54 -9.67
C GLY A 151 -23.82 -1.43 -9.34
N LEU A 152 -23.35 -0.28 -8.87
CA LEU A 152 -24.14 0.97 -8.77
C LEU A 152 -23.78 1.92 -9.91
#